data_AF-I2ADS5-F1
#
_entry.id   AF-I2ADS5-F1
#
_cell.length_a   1.000
_cell.length_b   1.000
_cell.length_c   1.000
_cell.angle_alpha   90.00
_cell.angle_beta   90.00
_cell.angle_gamma   90.00
#
_symmetry.space_group_name_H-M   'P 1'
#
loop_
_entity.id
_entity.type
_entity.pdbx_description
1 polymer ?
#
loop_
_entity_poly.entity_id
_entity_poly.type
_entity_poly.pdbx_seq_one_letter_code
_entity_poly.pdbx_strand_id
1 'polypeptide(L)'
;MTIGADDVRRLLASQEQDAALVVVEGRAAVVTPEDLNSAEYRGALQVATRQELVQRIGRAELSDRELAEQGEDLDTAVRNLGG
;
A
#
# COMPACT_ATOMS: atom_id res chain seq x y z
N MET A 1 13.01 -3.76 4.00
CA MET A 1 11.84 -2.87 3.98
C MET A 1 11.07 -3.26 2.76
N THR A 2 9.87 -3.79 2.98
CA THR A 2 8.99 -4.32 1.95
C THR A 2 8.18 -3.20 1.33
N ILE A 3 7.86 -2.15 2.10
CA ILE A 3 7.11 -0.95 1.67
C ILE A 3 7.99 0.29 1.82
N GLY A 4 7.91 1.22 0.86
CA GLY A 4 8.59 2.52 0.91
C GLY A 4 7.77 3.68 0.34
N ALA A 5 8.38 4.87 0.30
CA ALA A 5 7.75 6.11 -0.16
C ALA A 5 7.18 6.01 -1.58
N ASP A 6 7.88 5.31 -2.48
CA ASP A 6 7.43 5.12 -3.86
C ASP A 6 6.16 4.27 -3.95
N ASP A 7 5.97 3.29 -3.06
CA ASP A 7 4.77 2.45 -3.03
C ASP A 7 3.56 3.25 -2.55
N VAL A 8 3.75 4.08 -1.51
CA VAL A 8 2.74 5.02 -1.02
C VAL A 8 2.36 6.02 -2.11
N ARG A 9 3.35 6.59 -2.80
CA ARG A 9 3.13 7.53 -3.90
C ARG A 9 2.34 6.86 -5.02
N ARG A 10 2.68 5.63 -5.39
CA ARG A 10 1.96 4.84 -6.41
C ARG A 10 0.52 4.56 -6.01
N LEU A 11 0.28 4.20 -4.74
CA LEU A 11 -1.07 3.95 -4.23
C LEU A 11 -1.94 5.21 -4.32
N LEU A 12 -1.41 6.36 -3.87
CA LEU A 12 -2.14 7.63 -3.90
C LEU A 12 -2.38 8.15 -5.33
N ALA A 13 -1.43 7.90 -6.23
CA ALA A 13 -1.53 8.23 -7.65
C ALA A 13 -2.50 7.33 -8.44
N SER A 14 -2.94 6.21 -7.87
CA SER A 14 -3.97 5.36 -8.51
C SER A 14 -5.28 6.13 -8.66
N GLN A 15 -5.96 5.92 -9.79
CA GLN A 15 -7.29 6.50 -10.05
C GLN A 15 -8.40 5.70 -9.35
N GLU A 16 -8.17 4.41 -9.15
CA GLU A 16 -9.08 3.50 -8.47
C GLU A 16 -9.01 3.70 -6.96
N GLN A 17 -10.14 4.05 -6.34
CA GLN A 17 -10.23 4.26 -4.88
C GLN A 17 -10.01 2.96 -4.10
N ASP A 18 -10.39 1.84 -4.71
CA ASP A 18 -10.25 0.50 -4.15
C ASP A 18 -8.92 -0.16 -4.53
N ALA A 19 -8.00 0.55 -5.19
CA ALA A 19 -6.65 0.05 -5.38
C ALA A 19 -6.00 -0.24 -4.02
N ALA A 20 -5.32 -1.38 -3.92
CA ALA A 20 -4.76 -1.88 -2.68
C ALA A 20 -3.23 -1.95 -2.78
N LEU A 21 -2.57 -1.53 -1.71
CA LEU A 21 -1.18 -1.88 -1.46
C LEU A 21 -1.17 -3.27 -0.81
N VAL A 22 -0.50 -4.21 -1.45
CA VAL A 22 -0.35 -5.58 -0.99
C VAL A 22 1.10 -5.98 -0.85
N VAL A 23 1.35 -6.98 -0.02
CA VAL A 23 2.64 -7.64 0.11
C VAL A 23 2.53 -9.09 -0.32
N VAL A 24 3.33 -9.47 -1.30
CA VAL A 24 3.43 -10.83 -1.83
C VAL A 24 4.90 -11.23 -1.91
N GLU A 25 5.24 -12.39 -1.34
CA GLU A 25 6.62 -12.90 -1.30
C GLU A 25 7.66 -11.89 -0.78
N GLY A 26 7.27 -11.06 0.19
CA GLY A 26 8.15 -10.03 0.77
C GLY A 26 8.39 -8.82 -0.14
N ARG A 27 7.53 -8.58 -1.13
CA ARG A 27 7.56 -7.40 -2.01
C ARG A 27 6.24 -6.66 -1.98
N ALA A 28 6.29 -5.34 -1.90
CA ALA A 28 5.09 -4.51 -2.04
C ALA A 28 4.70 -4.33 -3.51
N ALA A 29 3.40 -4.32 -3.76
CA ALA A 29 2.81 -4.00 -5.05
C ALA A 29 1.49 -3.22 -4.85
N VAL A 30 1.20 -2.31 -5.76
CA VAL A 30 -0.11 -1.64 -5.83
C VAL A 30 -0.90 -2.31 -6.93
N VAL A 31 -2.07 -2.84 -6.58
CA VAL A 31 -2.89 -3.67 -7.45
C VAL A 31 -4.34 -3.21 -7.39
N THR A 32 -5.06 -3.43 -8.48
CA THR A 32 -6.51 -3.17 -8.53
C THR A 32 -7.28 -4.33 -7.89
N PRO A 33 -8.56 -4.15 -7.55
CA PRO A 33 -9.42 -5.24 -7.07
C PRO A 33 -9.53 -6.43 -8.04
N GLU A 34 -9.46 -6.18 -9.35
CA GLU A 34 -9.45 -7.23 -10.37
C GLU A 34 -8.13 -8.02 -10.33
N ASP A 35 -6.99 -7.33 -10.19
CA ASP A 35 -5.66 -7.97 -10.09
C ASP A 35 -5.52 -8.84 -8.84
N LEU A 36 -6.15 -8.48 -7.72
CA LEU A 36 -6.11 -9.27 -6.48
C LEU A 36 -6.63 -10.70 -6.67
N ASN A 37 -7.51 -10.91 -7.66
CA ASN A 37 -8.06 -12.23 -7.97
C ASN A 37 -7.18 -13.04 -8.93
N SER A 38 -6.18 -12.40 -9.53
CA SER A 38 -5.22 -13.06 -10.42
C SER A 38 -4.30 -14.01 -9.66
N ALA A 39 -3.78 -15.01 -10.36
CA ALA A 39 -2.91 -16.02 -9.77
C ALA A 39 -1.62 -15.43 -9.15
N GLU A 40 -1.14 -14.30 -9.68
CA GLU A 40 0.07 -13.59 -9.23
C GLU A 40 -0.08 -13.00 -7.82
N TYR A 41 -1.26 -12.49 -7.48
CA TYR A 41 -1.53 -11.84 -6.19
C TYR A 41 -2.40 -12.68 -5.27
N ARG A 42 -2.72 -13.92 -5.68
CA ARG A 42 -3.46 -14.86 -4.85
C ARG A 42 -2.68 -15.15 -3.57
N GLY A 43 -3.28 -14.79 -2.42
CA GLY A 43 -2.64 -14.96 -1.11
C GLY A 43 -1.73 -13.80 -0.72
N ALA A 44 -1.71 -12.71 -1.49
CA ALA A 44 -1.06 -11.48 -1.07
C ALA A 44 -1.73 -10.93 0.20
N LEU A 45 -0.91 -10.40 1.11
CA LEU A 45 -1.39 -9.72 2.30
C LEU A 45 -1.80 -8.30 1.92
N GLN A 46 -3.09 -7.99 2.05
CA GLN A 46 -3.57 -6.62 1.87
C GLN A 46 -3.17 -5.77 3.08
N VAL A 47 -2.50 -4.65 2.80
CA VAL A 47 -2.00 -3.71 3.82
C VAL A 47 -2.98 -2.57 4.04
N ALA A 48 -3.34 -1.88 2.95
CA ALA A 48 -4.31 -0.79 2.95
C ALA A 48 -4.79 -0.49 1.52
N THR A 49 -6.03 -0.03 1.39
CA THR A 49 -6.53 0.58 0.15
C THR A 49 -6.14 2.06 0.05
N ARG A 50 -6.20 2.60 -1.18
CA ARG A 50 -6.02 4.03 -1.43
C ARG A 50 -7.02 4.85 -0.62
N GLN A 51 -8.29 4.44 -0.62
CA GLN A 51 -9.32 5.14 0.15
C GLN A 51 -9.01 5.14 1.65
N GLU A 52 -8.63 4.01 2.23
CA GLU A 52 -8.27 3.93 3.66
C GLU A 52 -7.08 4.83 3.99
N LEU A 53 -6.04 4.84 3.13
CA LEU A 53 -4.88 5.69 3.32
C LEU A 53 -5.26 7.17 3.26
N VAL A 54 -6.04 7.58 2.26
CA VAL A 54 -6.53 8.96 2.13
C VAL A 54 -7.41 9.36 3.32
N GLN A 55 -8.28 8.46 3.81
CA GLN A 55 -9.11 8.72 4.99
C GLN A 55 -8.30 8.86 6.27
N ARG A 56 -7.26 8.03 6.45
CA ARG A 56 -6.35 8.09 7.60
C ARG A 56 -5.55 9.39 7.64
N ILE A 57 -5.11 9.87 6.47
CA ILE A 57 -4.27 11.07 6.35
C ILE A 57 -5.10 12.35 6.21
N GLY A 58 -6.32 12.24 5.68
CA GLY A 58 -7.22 13.36 5.40
C GLY A 58 -6.93 14.09 4.08
N ARG A 59 -5.91 13.66 3.32
CA ARG A 59 -5.54 14.21 1.99
C ARG A 59 -4.78 13.20 1.15
N ALA A 60 -4.79 13.40 -0.17
CA ALA A 60 -4.10 12.54 -1.14
C ALA A 60 -2.73 13.08 -1.57
N GLU A 61 -2.46 14.37 -1.36
CA GLU A 61 -1.18 15.00 -1.72
C GLU A 61 -0.27 15.06 -0.50
N LEU A 62 0.89 14.41 -0.60
CA LEU A 62 1.90 14.33 0.45
C LEU A 62 3.24 14.81 -0.07
N SER A 63 4.02 15.44 0.81
CA SER A 63 5.43 15.73 0.55
C SER A 63 6.27 14.45 0.54
N ASP A 64 7.47 14.52 -0.04
CA ASP A 64 8.39 13.36 -0.08
C ASP A 64 8.75 12.83 1.31
N ARG A 65 8.85 13.74 2.29
CA ARG A 65 9.09 13.37 3.69
C ARG A 65 7.90 12.59 4.26
N GLU A 66 6.69 13.09 4.06
CA GLU A 66 5.47 12.44 4.54
C GLU A 66 5.27 11.08 3.86
N LEU A 67 5.58 10.96 2.57
CA LEU A 67 5.54 9.68 1.86
C LEU A 67 6.49 8.66 2.48
N ALA A 68 7.71 9.08 2.86
CA ALA A 68 8.65 8.21 3.55
C ALA A 68 8.14 7.77 4.93
N GLU A 69 7.64 8.73 5.73
CA GLU A 69 7.07 8.45 7.06
C GLU A 69 5.89 7.47 6.97
N GLN A 70 4.97 7.65 6.00
CA GLN A 70 3.87 6.72 5.76
C GLN A 70 4.35 5.34 5.29
N GLY A 71 5.41 5.29 4.48
CA GLY A 71 6.01 4.03 4.04
C GLY A 71 6.57 3.21 5.20
N GLU A 72 7.28 3.87 6.12
CA GLU A 72 7.83 3.24 7.33
C GLU A 72 6.74 2.76 8.29
N ASP A 73 5.69 3.55 8.47
CA ASP A 73 4.52 3.18 9.28
C ASP A 73 3.83 1.93 8.73
N LEU A 74 3.61 1.87 7.41
CA LEU A 74 3.00 0.71 6.76
C LEU A 74 3.92 -0.52 6.78
N ASP A 75 5.22 -0.35 6.55
CA ASP A 75 6.20 -1.44 6.66
C ASP A 75 6.22 -2.03 8.08
N THR A 76 6.14 -1.17 9.10
CA THR A 76 6.06 -1.59 10.50
C THR A 76 4.75 -2.34 10.77
N ALA A 77 3.62 -1.85 10.26
CA ALA A 77 2.33 -2.53 10.39
C ALA A 77 2.36 -3.94 9.78
N VAL A 78 2.96 -4.10 8.59
CA VAL A 78 3.11 -5.42 7.94
C VAL A 78 3.95 -6.37 8.79
N ARG A 79 5.07 -5.90 9.35
CA ARG A 79 5.91 -6.74 10.23
C ARG A 79 5.16 -7.21 11.47
N ASN A 80 4.25 -6.39 12.01
CA ASN A 80 3.40 -6.77 13.13
C ASN A 80 2.29 -7.76 12.74
N LEU A 81 1.89 -7.79 11.46
CA LEU A 81 0.90 -8.75 10.94
C LEU A 81 1.51 -10.11 10.58
N GLY A 82 2.80 -10.14 10.21
CA GLY A 82 3.54 -11.34 9.80
C GLY A 82 4.49 -11.91 10.85
N GLY A 83 4.41 -11.44 12.11
CA GLY A 83 5.22 -11.89 13.25
C GLY A 83 4.62 -13.05 14.02
#